data_AF-A0A9E6CWV9-F1
#
_entry.id   AF-A0A9E6CWV9-F1
#
_cell.length_a   1.000
_cell.length_b   1.000
_cell.length_c   1.000
_cell.angle_alpha   90.00
_cell.angle_beta   90.00
_cell.angle_gamma   90.00
#
_symmetry.space_group_name_H-M   'P 1'
#
loop_
_entity.id
_entity.type
_entity.pdbx_description
1 polymer ?
#
loop_
_entity_poly.entity_id
_entity_poly.type
_entity_poly.pdbx_seq_one_letter_code
_entity_poly.pdbx_strand_id
1 'polypeptide(L)'
;MSHRIGVYPGTFDPITNGHLDIISRAQRVVDHLIIAIAGNDGKGPLFSMADRVAMVEEEITSLHNNGHAEIRVVAFDKLLVDFVEDMGASVIVRGLRAVSDFEYEFQMAAMNARMRPDIETVFLMASDRCQFISSRFVKEIGRLGGDIEHFVSPRVVQHLARRFAEEDQQD
;
A
#
# COMPACT_ATOMS: atom_id res chain seq x y z
N MET A 1 -3.47 19.97 20.58
CA MET A 1 -3.47 19.58 19.15
C MET A 1 -4.09 18.20 19.07
N SER A 2 -5.15 17.99 18.27
CA SER A 2 -5.65 16.63 18.01
C SER A 2 -4.64 15.90 17.13
N HIS A 3 -4.34 14.63 17.42
CA HIS A 3 -3.43 13.83 16.60
C HIS A 3 -4.17 13.41 15.32
N ARG A 4 -3.56 13.64 14.16
CA ARG A 4 -4.12 13.23 12.86
C ARG A 4 -3.72 11.79 12.60
N ILE A 5 -4.71 10.90 12.58
CA ILE A 5 -4.51 9.48 12.26
C ILE A 5 -4.94 9.27 10.81
N GLY A 6 -4.00 8.83 9.98
CA GLY A 6 -4.22 8.48 8.58
C GLY A 6 -4.21 6.98 8.34
N VAL A 7 -4.99 6.53 7.37
CA VAL A 7 -5.01 5.16 6.86
C VAL A 7 -4.52 5.18 5.42
N TYR A 8 -3.47 4.41 5.11
CA TYR A 8 -3.05 4.12 3.74
C TYR A 8 -3.47 2.69 3.37
N PRO A 9 -4.63 2.51 2.71
CA PRO A 9 -5.12 1.19 2.36
C PRO A 9 -4.51 0.67 1.06
N GLY A 10 -4.40 -0.64 0.93
CA GLY A 10 -3.97 -1.29 -0.30
C GLY A 10 -3.86 -2.80 -0.15
N THR A 11 -3.73 -3.50 -1.28
CA THR A 11 -3.47 -4.95 -1.27
C THR A 11 -2.02 -5.23 -0.90
N PHE A 12 -1.06 -4.39 -1.32
CA PHE A 12 0.39 -4.55 -1.08
C PHE A 12 0.91 -5.94 -1.46
N ASP A 13 0.65 -6.35 -2.70
CA ASP A 13 0.94 -7.71 -3.21
C ASP A 13 1.91 -7.73 -4.40
N PRO A 14 3.23 -7.55 -4.16
CA PRO A 14 3.85 -7.16 -2.90
C PRO A 14 3.88 -5.63 -2.71
N ILE A 15 4.37 -5.19 -1.55
CA ILE A 15 4.82 -3.81 -1.35
C ILE A 15 5.95 -3.47 -2.35
N THR A 16 6.03 -2.21 -2.79
CA THR A 16 6.99 -1.75 -3.81
C THR A 16 7.62 -0.41 -3.43
N ASN A 17 8.67 0.01 -4.15
CA ASN A 17 9.31 1.31 -3.94
C ASN A 17 8.31 2.48 -4.09
N GLY A 18 7.29 2.33 -4.93
CA GLY A 18 6.21 3.31 -5.04
C GLY A 18 5.34 3.40 -3.79
N HIS A 19 5.03 2.28 -3.13
CA HIS A 19 4.32 2.31 -1.85
C HIS A 19 5.19 2.97 -0.76
N LEU A 20 6.48 2.65 -0.72
CA LEU A 20 7.42 3.23 0.25
C LEU A 20 7.56 4.75 0.08
N ASP A 21 7.54 5.26 -1.16
CA ASP A 21 7.52 6.71 -1.43
C ASP A 21 6.26 7.38 -0.84
N ILE A 22 5.08 6.78 -1.04
CA ILE A 22 3.82 7.28 -0.47
C ILE A 22 3.84 7.22 1.05
N ILE A 23 4.29 6.11 1.65
CA ILE A 23 4.43 5.95 3.10
C ILE A 23 5.35 7.03 3.68
N SER A 24 6.53 7.23 3.08
CA SER A 24 7.50 8.25 3.49
C SER A 24 6.90 9.67 3.46
N ARG A 25 6.10 9.97 2.45
CA ARG A 25 5.47 11.29 2.30
C ARG A 25 4.24 11.48 3.18
N ALA A 26 3.49 10.41 3.44
CA ALA A 26 2.34 10.41 4.32
C ALA A 26 2.74 10.82 5.76
N GLN A 27 3.95 10.46 6.21
CA GLN A 27 4.48 10.87 7.51
C GLN A 27 4.62 12.40 7.70
N ARG A 28 4.53 13.19 6.62
CA ARG A 28 4.57 14.67 6.69
C ARG A 28 3.19 15.31 6.83
N VAL A 29 2.12 14.53 6.61
CA VAL A 29 0.74 15.03 6.59
C VAL A 29 -0.10 14.51 7.75
N VAL A 30 0.31 13.40 8.37
CA VAL A 30 -0.35 12.80 9.55
C VAL A 30 0.64 12.59 10.69
N ASP A 31 0.11 12.42 11.90
CA ASP A 31 0.88 12.18 13.12
C ASP A 31 0.96 10.67 13.46
N HIS A 32 -0.03 9.89 13.03
CA HIS A 32 0.03 8.42 13.01
C HIS A 32 -0.43 7.91 11.63
N LEU A 33 0.26 6.91 11.10
CA LEU A 33 -0.05 6.28 9.82
C LEU A 33 -0.32 4.79 10.00
N ILE A 34 -1.50 4.37 9.58
CA ILE A 34 -1.91 2.97 9.57
C ILE A 34 -1.84 2.46 8.14
N ILE A 35 -0.99 1.49 7.88
CA ILE A 35 -0.93 0.82 6.59
C ILE A 35 -1.94 -0.33 6.64
N ALA A 36 -3.04 -0.17 5.91
CA ALA A 36 -4.18 -1.08 5.98
C ALA A 36 -4.14 -2.10 4.85
N ILE A 37 -3.85 -3.35 5.20
CA ILE A 37 -3.71 -4.45 4.25
C ILE A 37 -5.08 -5.05 3.99
N ALA A 38 -5.58 -4.92 2.76
CA ALA A 38 -6.91 -5.39 2.40
C ALA A 38 -6.94 -6.91 2.18
N GLY A 39 -8.03 -7.55 2.66
CA GLY A 39 -8.37 -8.97 2.53
C GLY A 39 -8.19 -9.51 1.11
N ASN A 40 -9.04 -9.04 0.22
CA ASN A 40 -9.12 -9.50 -1.16
C ASN A 40 -9.69 -8.38 -2.04
N ASP A 41 -9.07 -8.12 -3.18
CA ASP A 41 -9.55 -7.20 -4.21
C ASP A 41 -10.26 -7.93 -5.38
N GLY A 42 -10.58 -9.22 -5.18
CA GLY A 42 -11.19 -10.07 -6.19
C GLY A 42 -10.21 -10.63 -7.22
N LYS A 43 -8.90 -10.43 -7.06
CA LYS A 43 -7.88 -10.82 -8.05
C LYS A 43 -6.94 -11.94 -7.63
N GLY A 44 -7.13 -12.52 -6.43
CA GLY A 44 -6.29 -13.62 -5.93
C GLY A 44 -4.84 -13.15 -5.71
N PRO A 45 -4.52 -12.55 -4.55
CA PRO A 45 -3.17 -12.08 -4.28
C PRO A 45 -2.16 -13.23 -4.32
N LEU A 46 -0.95 -12.93 -4.78
CA LEU A 46 0.16 -13.89 -4.89
C LEU A 46 0.61 -14.36 -3.50
N PHE A 47 0.61 -13.44 -2.54
CA PHE A 47 0.98 -13.67 -1.15
C PHE A 47 -0.24 -13.73 -0.23
N SER A 48 -0.15 -14.57 0.81
CA SER A 48 -1.19 -14.62 1.83
C SER A 48 -1.30 -13.27 2.56
N MET A 49 -2.42 -13.04 3.26
CA MET A 49 -2.57 -11.84 4.10
C MET A 49 -1.42 -11.72 5.11
N ALA A 50 -1.06 -12.84 5.76
CA ALA A 50 0.00 -12.86 6.77
C ALA A 50 1.36 -12.48 6.16
N ASP A 51 1.69 -13.03 4.99
CA ASP A 51 2.95 -12.71 4.30
C ASP A 51 3.01 -11.25 3.86
N ARG A 52 1.89 -10.69 3.40
CA ARG A 52 1.80 -9.28 3.01
C ARG A 52 1.98 -8.35 4.20
N VAL A 53 1.34 -8.65 5.34
CA VAL A 53 1.54 -7.90 6.59
C VAL A 53 3.01 -7.97 7.01
N ALA A 54 3.59 -9.18 7.07
CA ALA A 54 4.99 -9.36 7.48
C ALA A 54 5.98 -8.63 6.56
N MET A 55 5.80 -8.71 5.24
CA MET A 55 6.63 -7.96 4.28
C MET A 55 6.54 -6.45 4.50
N VAL A 56 5.34 -5.93 4.72
CA VAL A 56 5.17 -4.48 4.96
C VAL A 56 5.85 -4.09 6.27
N GLU A 57 5.65 -4.85 7.36
CA GLU A 57 6.30 -4.59 8.65
C GLU A 57 7.84 -4.60 8.56
N GLU A 58 8.40 -5.54 7.80
CA GLU A 58 9.85 -5.64 7.55
C GLU A 58 10.39 -4.40 6.82
N GLU A 59 9.66 -3.93 5.80
CA GLU A 59 10.02 -2.71 5.07
C GLU A 59 9.87 -1.45 5.93
N ILE A 60 8.83 -1.35 6.76
CA ILE A 60 8.65 -0.22 7.68
C ILE A 60 9.77 -0.17 8.72
N THR A 61 10.18 -1.31 9.28
CA THR A 61 11.26 -1.37 10.27
C THR A 61 12.59 -0.88 9.68
N SER A 62 12.79 -1.07 8.37
CA SER A 62 14.01 -0.68 7.66
C SER A 62 13.95 0.72 7.05
N LEU A 63 12.78 1.34 7.01
CA LEU A 63 12.62 2.70 6.55
C LEU A 63 13.31 3.64 7.55
N HIS A 64 14.31 4.37 7.06
CA HIS A 64 14.92 5.44 7.84
C HIS A 64 13.80 6.45 8.15
N ASN A 65 13.49 6.63 9.45
CA ASN A 65 12.43 7.53 9.92
C ASN A 65 12.74 8.98 9.51
N ASN A 66 12.25 9.34 8.33
CA ASN A 66 12.39 10.69 7.77
C ASN A 66 11.21 11.60 8.16
N GLY A 67 10.25 11.07 8.92
CA GLY A 67 9.09 11.80 9.44
C GLY A 67 8.89 11.54 10.93
N HIS A 68 7.95 12.29 11.52
CA HIS A 68 7.64 12.24 12.95
C HIS A 68 6.46 11.30 13.27
N ALA A 69 5.87 10.66 12.26
CA ALA A 69 4.65 9.89 12.43
C ALA A 69 4.94 8.46 12.90
N GLU A 70 4.15 7.95 13.84
CA GLU A 70 4.19 6.54 14.22
C GLU A 70 3.49 5.70 13.15
N ILE A 71 4.11 4.59 12.73
CA ILE A 71 3.57 3.70 11.70
C ILE A 71 3.19 2.36 12.30
N ARG A 72 1.99 1.86 11.97
CA ARG A 72 1.59 0.47 12.24
C ARG A 72 0.94 -0.18 11.03
N VAL A 73 1.04 -1.50 10.93
CA VAL A 73 0.45 -2.30 9.87
C VAL A 73 -0.74 -3.05 10.43
N VAL A 74 -1.88 -3.02 9.74
CA VAL A 74 -3.12 -3.66 10.21
C VAL A 74 -3.84 -4.29 9.01
N ALA A 75 -4.18 -5.59 9.13
CA ALA A 75 -5.04 -6.24 8.17
C ALA A 75 -6.51 -5.88 8.39
N PHE A 76 -7.29 -5.77 7.32
CA PHE A 76 -8.73 -5.55 7.41
C PHE A 76 -9.50 -6.28 6.29
N ASP A 77 -10.74 -6.66 6.60
CA ASP A 77 -11.64 -7.36 5.68
C ASP A 77 -13.08 -6.86 5.84
N LYS A 78 -13.24 -5.54 5.72
CA LYS A 78 -14.53 -4.85 5.79
C LYS A 78 -14.49 -3.56 4.97
N LEU A 79 -15.59 -2.81 4.93
CA LEU A 79 -15.64 -1.52 4.25
C LEU A 79 -14.54 -0.59 4.79
N LEU A 80 -13.83 0.07 3.87
CA LEU A 80 -12.71 0.94 4.21
C LEU A 80 -13.11 2.03 5.20
N VAL A 81 -14.24 2.71 4.96
CA VAL A 81 -14.71 3.78 5.84
C VAL A 81 -15.03 3.28 7.25
N ASP A 82 -15.61 2.10 7.40
CA ASP A 82 -15.87 1.49 8.71
C ASP A 82 -14.57 1.06 9.40
N PHE A 83 -13.54 0.67 8.64
CA PHE A 83 -12.21 0.39 9.19
C PHE A 83 -11.51 1.66 9.66
N VAL A 84 -11.62 2.74 8.89
CA VAL A 84 -11.06 4.05 9.25
C VAL A 84 -11.68 4.55 10.56
N GLU A 85 -12.99 4.41 10.74
CA GLU A 85 -13.67 4.75 12.00
C GLU A 85 -13.21 3.92 13.19
N ASP A 86 -13.13 2.59 13.06
CA ASP A 86 -12.65 1.71 14.13
C ASP A 86 -11.23 2.06 14.60
N MET A 87 -10.41 2.57 13.68
CA MET A 87 -9.05 2.99 13.96
C MET A 87 -8.97 4.40 14.59
N GLY A 88 -10.10 5.09 14.74
CA GLY A 88 -10.15 6.49 15.17
C GLY A 88 -9.51 7.45 14.16
N ALA A 89 -9.43 7.04 12.90
CA ALA A 89 -8.82 7.82 11.83
C ALA A 89 -9.86 8.69 11.12
N SER A 90 -9.38 9.80 10.55
CA SER A 90 -10.20 10.74 9.77
C SER A 90 -9.60 11.06 8.40
N VAL A 91 -8.45 10.46 8.07
CA VAL A 91 -7.75 10.68 6.81
C VAL A 91 -7.50 9.35 6.11
N ILE A 92 -7.88 9.24 4.85
CA ILE A 92 -7.46 8.18 3.94
C ILE A 92 -6.37 8.76 3.05
N VAL A 93 -5.19 8.16 3.02
CA VAL A 93 -4.10 8.51 2.11
C VAL A 93 -4.16 7.61 0.89
N ARG A 94 -4.07 8.18 -0.31
CA ARG A 94 -3.99 7.43 -1.58
C ARG A 94 -2.86 7.97 -2.45
N GLY A 95 -2.20 7.08 -3.18
CA GLY A 95 -1.20 7.44 -4.18
C GLY A 95 -1.84 7.60 -5.57
N LEU A 96 -1.50 8.66 -6.30
CA LEU A 96 -1.92 8.85 -7.69
C LEU A 96 -0.73 8.79 -8.64
N ARG A 97 -0.75 7.91 -9.64
CA ARG A 97 0.35 7.76 -10.60
C ARG A 97 0.02 8.34 -11.97
N ALA A 98 -1.11 7.92 -12.54
CA ALA A 98 -1.53 8.27 -13.88
C ALA A 98 -3.01 8.70 -13.89
N VAL A 99 -3.44 9.29 -15.01
CA VAL A 99 -4.83 9.74 -15.21
C VAL A 99 -5.85 8.61 -14.99
N SER A 100 -5.50 7.38 -15.36
CA SER A 100 -6.37 6.21 -15.17
C SER A 100 -6.64 5.87 -13.69
N ASP A 101 -5.65 6.06 -12.81
CA ASP A 101 -5.85 5.85 -11.38
C ASP A 101 -6.78 6.94 -10.82
N PHE A 102 -6.65 8.18 -11.32
CA PHE A 102 -7.44 9.31 -10.86
C PHE A 102 -8.94 9.10 -11.03
N GLU A 103 -9.42 8.56 -12.16
CA GLU A 103 -10.86 8.35 -12.36
C GLU A 103 -11.46 7.40 -11.31
N TYR A 104 -10.79 6.25 -11.09
CA TYR A 104 -11.20 5.28 -10.09
C TYR A 104 -11.16 5.86 -8.66
N GLU A 105 -10.04 6.50 -8.33
CA GLU A 105 -9.82 7.08 -7.01
C GLU A 105 -10.77 8.25 -6.71
N PHE A 106 -11.06 9.08 -7.71
CA PHE A 106 -11.99 10.20 -7.59
C PHE A 106 -13.41 9.72 -7.29
N GLN A 107 -13.87 8.69 -8.01
CA GLN A 107 -15.16 8.05 -7.72
C GLN A 107 -15.19 7.48 -6.31
N MET A 108 -14.12 6.78 -5.91
CA MET A 108 -14.07 6.16 -4.59
C MET A 108 -14.04 7.18 -3.44
N ALA A 109 -13.29 8.26 -3.58
CA ALA A 109 -13.29 9.35 -2.62
C ALA A 109 -14.68 9.99 -2.48
N ALA A 110 -15.38 10.24 -3.59
CA ALA A 110 -16.72 10.82 -3.56
C ALA A 110 -17.75 9.88 -2.87
N MET A 111 -17.65 8.57 -3.12
CA MET A 111 -18.50 7.57 -2.46
C MET A 111 -18.22 7.50 -0.95
N ASN A 112 -16.94 7.48 -0.55
CA ASN A 112 -16.55 7.46 0.85
C ASN A 112 -17.03 8.71 1.59
N ALA A 113 -16.84 9.90 1.01
CA ALA A 113 -17.31 11.16 1.59
C ALA A 113 -18.84 11.21 1.76
N ARG A 114 -19.58 10.55 0.85
CA ARG A 114 -21.04 10.44 0.97
C ARG A 114 -21.46 9.50 2.10
N MET A 115 -20.70 8.43 2.33
CA MET A 115 -20.96 7.42 3.37
C MET A 115 -20.52 7.87 4.76
N ARG A 116 -19.40 8.60 4.85
CA ARG A 116 -18.79 9.14 6.07
C ARG A 116 -18.22 10.53 5.82
N PRO A 117 -19.01 11.59 6.03
CA PRO A 117 -18.60 12.97 5.78
C PRO A 117 -17.42 13.47 6.62
N ASP A 118 -17.15 12.83 7.77
CA ASP A 118 -16.04 13.20 8.67
C ASP A 118 -14.70 12.56 8.28
N ILE A 119 -14.69 11.74 7.21
CA ILE A 119 -13.48 11.10 6.67
C ILE A 119 -13.06 11.80 5.38
N GLU A 120 -11.85 12.35 5.37
CA GLU A 120 -11.25 13.01 4.22
C GLU A 120 -10.31 12.07 3.46
N THR A 121 -10.27 12.19 2.12
CA THR A 121 -9.29 11.46 1.28
C THR A 121 -8.24 12.43 0.76
N VAL A 122 -6.98 12.17 1.08
CA VAL A 122 -5.80 12.94 0.66
C VAL A 122 -5.04 12.16 -0.39
N PHE A 123 -4.85 12.78 -1.56
CA PHE A 123 -4.07 12.23 -2.64
C PHE A 123 -2.64 12.74 -2.64
N LEU A 124 -1.68 11.82 -2.68
CA LEU A 124 -0.27 12.10 -2.88
C LEU A 124 0.12 11.65 -4.28
N MET A 125 0.48 12.60 -5.15
CA MET A 125 1.02 12.31 -6.48
C MET A 125 2.29 11.48 -6.34
N ALA A 126 2.42 10.32 -6.98
CA ALA A 126 3.63 9.52 -6.98
C ALA A 126 4.83 10.32 -7.49
N SER A 127 6.02 10.08 -6.94
CA SER A 127 7.25 10.70 -7.48
C SER A 127 7.49 10.28 -8.93
N ASP A 128 8.19 11.13 -9.67
CA ASP A 128 8.65 10.90 -11.04
C ASP A 128 9.35 9.54 -11.22
N ARG A 129 10.13 9.14 -10.20
CA ARG A 129 10.87 7.87 -10.12
C ARG A 129 10.01 6.65 -9.82
N CYS A 130 8.80 6.83 -9.28
CA CYS A 130 7.95 5.71 -8.83
C CYS A 130 6.61 5.61 -9.58
N GLN A 131 6.23 6.62 -10.37
CA GLN A 131 4.91 6.69 -11.02
C GLN A 131 4.60 5.48 -11.93
N PHE A 132 5.60 4.82 -12.51
CA PHE A 132 5.42 3.66 -13.38
C PHE A 132 5.38 2.33 -12.62
N ILE A 133 5.64 2.32 -11.31
CA ILE A 133 5.74 1.09 -10.53
C ILE A 133 4.34 0.60 -10.15
N SER A 134 4.04 -0.66 -10.46
CA SER A 134 2.84 -1.36 -9.99
C SER A 134 3.20 -2.78 -9.54
N SER A 135 2.60 -3.26 -8.45
CA SER A 135 2.84 -4.64 -8.00
C SER A 135 2.43 -5.66 -9.06
N ARG A 136 1.43 -5.35 -9.90
CA ARG A 136 1.05 -6.18 -11.06
C ARG A 136 2.22 -6.37 -12.01
N PHE A 137 2.83 -5.28 -12.49
CA PHE A 137 3.95 -5.37 -13.43
C PHE A 137 5.20 -5.96 -12.79
N VAL A 138 5.47 -5.67 -11.51
CA VAL A 138 6.56 -6.30 -10.78
C VAL A 138 6.42 -7.83 -10.78
N LYS A 139 5.22 -8.34 -10.48
CA LYS A 139 4.96 -9.79 -10.52
C LYS A 139 5.10 -10.37 -11.92
N GLU A 140 4.58 -9.68 -12.94
CA GLU A 140 4.65 -10.12 -14.34
C GLU A 140 6.09 -10.19 -14.86
N ILE A 141 6.88 -9.13 -14.65
CA ILE A 141 8.29 -9.09 -15.04
C ILE A 141 9.09 -10.17 -14.31
N GLY A 142 8.89 -10.28 -12.99
CA GLY A 142 9.61 -11.26 -12.17
C GLY A 142 9.32 -12.71 -12.57
N ARG A 143 8.05 -13.04 -12.86
CA ARG A 143 7.67 -14.37 -13.37
C ARG A 143 8.33 -14.71 -14.71
N LEU A 144 8.55 -13.72 -15.56
CA LEU A 144 9.20 -13.89 -16.86
C LEU A 144 10.73 -13.84 -16.78
N GLY A 145 11.31 -13.83 -15.57
CA GLY A 145 12.75 -13.80 -15.35
C GLY A 145 13.41 -12.43 -15.61
N GLY A 146 12.63 -11.36 -15.67
CA GLY A 146 13.14 -10.00 -15.81
C GLY A 146 13.67 -9.43 -14.48
N ASP A 147 14.58 -8.46 -14.58
CA ASP A 147 15.12 -7.75 -13.41
C ASP A 147 14.06 -6.80 -12.80
N ILE A 148 13.84 -6.95 -11.49
CA ILE A 148 12.90 -6.16 -10.69
C ILE A 148 13.55 -5.39 -9.53
N GLU A 149 14.89 -5.44 -9.40
CA GLU A 149 15.62 -4.83 -8.28
C GLU A 149 15.42 -3.30 -8.18
N HIS A 150 15.07 -2.68 -9.29
CA HIS A 150 14.80 -1.24 -9.37
C HIS A 150 13.39 -0.85 -8.86
N PHE A 151 12.47 -1.82 -8.74
CA PHE A 151 11.05 -1.56 -8.45
C PHE A 151 10.63 -1.89 -7.02
N VAL A 152 11.41 -2.72 -6.33
CA VAL A 152 11.15 -3.21 -4.97
C VAL A 152 12.44 -3.24 -4.15
N SER A 153 12.34 -3.52 -2.86
CA SER A 153 13.53 -3.71 -2.01
C SER A 153 14.21 -5.07 -2.30
N PRO A 154 15.50 -5.25 -1.97
CA PRO A 154 16.18 -6.54 -2.08
C PRO A 154 15.49 -7.68 -1.32
N ARG A 155 14.81 -7.37 -0.20
CA ARG A 155 14.05 -8.37 0.57
C ARG A 155 12.82 -8.82 -0.19
N VAL A 156 12.08 -7.88 -0.78
CA VAL A 156 10.91 -8.20 -1.61
C VAL A 156 11.31 -8.98 -2.87
N VAL A 157 12.49 -8.71 -3.46
CA VAL A 157 13.04 -9.56 -4.53
C VAL A 157 13.19 -11.01 -4.06
N GLN A 158 13.74 -11.23 -2.86
CA GLN A 158 13.90 -12.58 -2.30
C GLN A 158 12.56 -13.27 -2.05
N HIS A 159 11.58 -12.55 -1.51
CA HIS A 159 10.22 -13.07 -1.29
C HIS A 159 9.56 -13.50 -2.62
N LEU A 160 9.68 -12.67 -3.66
CA LEU A 160 9.17 -12.99 -5.00
C LEU A 160 9.88 -14.18 -5.64
N ALA A 161 11.22 -14.21 -5.62
CA ALA A 161 12.00 -15.30 -6.19
C ALA A 161 11.66 -16.64 -5.53
N ARG A 162 11.52 -16.67 -4.20
CA ARG A 162 11.07 -17.85 -3.48
C ARG A 162 9.67 -18.28 -3.91
N ARG A 163 8.73 -17.33 -3.97
CA ARG A 163 7.34 -17.62 -4.32
C ARG A 163 7.21 -18.18 -5.73
N PHE A 164 7.93 -17.64 -6.71
CA PHE A 164 7.92 -18.15 -8.07
C PHE A 164 8.50 -19.57 -8.16
N ALA A 165 9.60 -19.84 -7.46
CA ALA A 165 10.18 -21.19 -7.41
C ALA A 165 9.24 -22.23 -6.76
N GLU A 166 8.37 -21.82 -5.83
CA GLU A 166 7.34 -22.68 -5.22
C GLU A 166 6.15 -22.94 -6.18
N GLU A 167 5.79 -21.97 -7.04
CA GLU A 167 4.78 -22.15 -8.10
C GLU A 167 5.29 -23.11 -9.19
N ASP A 168 6.53 -22.96 -9.65
CA ASP A 168 7.14 -23.82 -10.69
C ASP A 168 7.32 -25.29 -10.26
N GLN A 169 7.28 -25.59 -8.97
CA GLN A 169 7.34 -26.96 -8.43
C GLN A 169 5.97 -27.63 -8.32
N GLN A 170 4.89 -26.87 -8.50
CA GLN A 170 3.50 -27.37 -8.43
C GLN A 170 2.91 -27.66 -9.81
N ASP A 171 3.57 -27.20 -10.88
CA ASP A 171 3.27 -27.49 -12.29
C ASP A 171 4.08 -28.69 -12.83
#